data_AF-A0A7W1ZAK1-F1
#
_entry.id   AF-A0A7W1ZAK1-F1
#
_cell.length_a   1.000
_cell.length_b   1.000
_cell.length_c   1.000
_cell.angle_alpha   90.00
_cell.angle_beta   90.00
_cell.angle_gamma   90.00
#
_symmetry.space_group_name_H-M   'P 1'
#
loop_
_entity.id
_entity.type
_entity.pdbx_description
1 polymer ?
#
loop_
_entity_poly.entity_id
_entity_poly.type
_entity_poly.pdbx_seq_one_letter_code
_entity_poly.pdbx_strand_id
1 'polypeptide(L)' 'MTSAPTHHVAIVGTGYVGLTTGAALASLGHRVVCADIDAERIDRLRQGHIPIVEEGL' A
#
# COMPACT_ATOMS: atom_id res chain seq x y z
N MET A 1 -19.15 -15.96 13.07
CA MET A 1 -18.43 -15.12 12.09
C MET A 1 -16.97 -15.51 12.12
N THR A 2 -16.49 -16.28 11.16
CA THR A 2 -15.06 -16.60 11.04
C THR A 2 -14.34 -15.41 10.42
N SER A 3 -13.37 -14.83 11.12
CA SER A 3 -12.47 -13.81 10.56
C SER A 3 -11.77 -14.37 9.33
N ALA A 4 -11.70 -13.59 8.25
CA ALA A 4 -10.88 -13.95 7.11
C ALA A 4 -9.39 -14.06 7.53
N PRO A 5 -8.59 -14.91 6.87
CA PRO A 5 -7.18 -15.05 7.18
C PRO A 5 -6.37 -13.79 6.85
N THR A 6 -5.62 -13.28 7.83
CA THR A 6 -4.66 -12.17 7.64
C THR A 6 -3.33 -12.70 7.10
N HIS A 7 -2.84 -12.09 6.02
CA HIS A 7 -1.58 -12.46 5.36
C HIS A 7 -0.55 -11.34 5.49
N HIS A 8 0.74 -11.69 5.36
CA HIS A 8 1.83 -10.73 5.21
C HIS A 8 2.15 -10.59 3.72
N VAL A 9 2.05 -9.37 3.18
CA VAL A 9 2.24 -9.09 1.76
C VAL A 9 3.35 -8.07 1.59
N ALA A 10 4.34 -8.39 0.75
CA ALA A 10 5.36 -7.45 0.31
C ALA A 10 5.06 -6.99 -1.13
N ILE A 11 5.06 -5.68 -1.36
CA ILE A 11 4.91 -5.08 -2.69
C ILE A 11 6.19 -4.35 -3.05
N VAL A 12 6.77 -4.69 -4.19
CA VAL A 12 7.97 -4.03 -4.73
C VAL A 12 7.54 -3.12 -5.89
N GLY A 13 7.70 -1.82 -5.69
CA GLY A 13 7.21 -0.74 -6.55
C GLY A 13 6.00 -0.03 -5.92
N THR A 14 6.11 1.28 -5.71
CA THR A 14 5.05 2.15 -5.15
C THR A 14 4.53 3.18 -6.15
N GLY A 15 4.50 2.78 -7.43
CA GLY A 15 3.74 3.50 -8.46
C GLY A 15 2.23 3.27 -8.31
N TYR A 16 1.46 3.67 -9.33
CA TYR A 16 0.00 3.58 -9.37
C TYR A 16 -0.50 2.21 -8.90
N VAL A 17 -0.14 1.15 -9.61
CA VAL A 17 -0.65 -0.20 -9.34
C VAL A 17 -0.21 -0.72 -7.97
N GLY A 18 1.07 -0.56 -7.63
CA GLY A 18 1.62 -1.12 -6.41
C GLY A 18 1.08 -0.46 -5.15
N LEU A 19 0.98 0.87 -5.14
CA LEU A 19 0.48 1.62 -3.99
C LEU A 19 -1.03 1.40 -3.78
N THR A 20 -1.84 1.47 -4.84
CA THR A 20 -3.30 1.27 -4.72
C THR A 20 -3.65 -0.16 -4.34
N THR A 21 -2.97 -1.16 -4.93
CA THR A 21 -3.12 -2.57 -4.54
C THR A 21 -2.73 -2.79 -3.09
N GLY A 22 -1.62 -2.19 -2.64
CA GLY A 22 -1.17 -2.28 -1.26
C GLY A 22 -2.16 -1.67 -0.26
N ALA A 23 -2.71 -0.50 -0.59
CA ALA A 23 -3.74 0.15 0.20
C ALA A 23 -5.02 -0.70 0.28
N ALA A 24 -5.49 -1.25 -0.85
CA ALA A 24 -6.66 -2.13 -0.88
C ALA A 24 -6.46 -3.39 -0.03
N LEU A 25 -5.32 -4.08 -0.16
CA LEU A 25 -5.01 -5.27 0.66
C LEU A 25 -4.90 -4.94 2.15
N ALA A 26 -4.34 -3.78 2.50
CA ALA A 26 -4.29 -3.30 3.88
C ALA A 26 -5.70 -3.01 4.43
N SER A 27 -6.56 -2.37 3.63
CA SER A 27 -7.97 -2.11 3.96
C SER A 27 -8.77 -3.41 4.19
N LEU A 28 -8.44 -4.48 3.47
CA LEU A 28 -9.01 -5.82 3.66
C LEU A 28 -8.46 -6.56 4.92
N GLY A 29 -7.56 -5.95 5.68
CA GLY A 29 -7.04 -6.47 6.94
C GLY A 29 -5.76 -7.30 6.82
N HIS A 30 -5.03 -7.20 5.71
CA HIS A 30 -3.70 -7.81 5.56
C HIS A 30 -2.59 -6.88 6.07
N ARG A 31 -1.48 -7.46 6.52
CA ARG A 31 -0.27 -6.68 6.85
C ARG A 31 0.54 -6.49 5.58
N VAL A 32 0.56 -5.26 5.06
CA VAL A 32 1.24 -4.92 3.81
C VAL A 32 2.50 -4.10 4.10
N VAL A 33 3.59 -4.42 3.40
CA VAL A 33 4.82 -3.61 3.36
C VAL A 33 5.12 -3.28 1.91
N CYS A 34 5.26 -1.99 1.62
CA CYS A 34 5.66 -1.52 0.30
C CYS A 34 7.14 -1.09 0.30
N ALA A 35 7.86 -1.44 -0.76
CA ALA A 35 9.24 -1.04 -1.00
C ALA A 35 9.37 -0.40 -2.37
N ASP A 36 10.23 0.60 -2.50
CA ASP A 36 10.55 1.27 -3.77
C ASP A 36 12.04 1.61 -3.78
N ILE A 37 12.62 1.70 -4.98
CA ILE A 37 14.01 2.14 -5.15
C ILE A 37 14.13 3.66 -4.94
N ASP A 38 13.04 4.39 -5.16
CA ASP A 38 12.96 5.83 -4.93
C ASP A 38 12.71 6.12 -3.44
N ALA A 39 13.79 6.42 -2.73
CA ALA A 39 13.74 6.77 -1.30
C ALA A 39 12.91 8.03 -1.02
N GLU A 40 12.93 9.02 -1.91
CA GLU A 40 12.17 10.26 -1.75
C GLU A 40 10.67 9.98 -1.83
N ARG A 41 10.24 9.10 -2.77
CA ARG A 41 8.86 8.64 -2.84
C ARG A 41 8.42 7.97 -1.53
N ILE A 42 9.24 7.09 -0.97
CA ILE A 42 8.94 6.43 0.30
C ILE A 42 8.79 7.45 1.44
N ASP A 43 9.68 8.44 1.53
CA ASP A 43 9.61 9.44 2.59
C ASP A 43 8.38 10.34 2.46
N ARG A 44 8.01 10.74 1.24
CA ARG A 44 6.75 11.46 0.98
C ARG A 44 5.53 10.64 1.40
N LEU A 45 5.47 9.36 1.02
CA LEU A 45 4.37 8.46 1.39
C LEU A 45 4.27 8.28 2.92
N ARG A 46 5.40 8.15 3.63
CA ARG A 46 5.43 8.06 5.10
C ARG A 46 4.91 9.33 5.79
N GLN A 47 5.06 10.48 5.14
CA GLN A 47 4.50 11.75 5.61
C GLN A 47 3.02 11.93 5.23
N GLY A 48 2.39 10.93 4.61
CA GLY A 48 1.00 11.00 4.16
C GLY A 48 0.80 11.74 2.83
N HIS A 49 1.87 12.12 2.14
CA HIS A 49 1.75 12.70 0.79
C HIS A 49 1.50 11.59 -0.21
N ILE A 50 0.24 11.42 -0.61
CA ILE A 50 -0.18 10.44 -1.62
C ILE A 50 -0.31 11.15 -2.98
N PRO A 51 0.64 10.96 -3.91
CA PRO A 51 0.62 11.64 -5.21
C PRO A 51 -0.37 11.01 -6.21
N ILE A 52 -1.05 9.93 -5.81
CA ILE A 52 -1.94 9.13 -6.64
C ILE A 52 -3.30 9.11 -5.97
N VAL A 53 -4.22 9.91 -6.49
CA VAL A 53 -5.60 9.99 -5.99
C VAL A 53 -6.48 9.20 -6.95
N GLU A 54 -7.16 8.19 -6.43
CA GLU A 54 -8.15 7.40 -7.16
C GLU A 54 -9.48 7.53 -6.41
N GLU A 55 -10.55 7.93 -7.11
CA GLU A 55 -11.86 8.09 -6.47
C GLU A 55 -12.35 6.73 -5.95
N GLY A 56 -12.59 6.64 -4.64
CA GLY A 56 -13.07 5.43 -3.97
C GLY A 56 -12.00 4.59 -3.27
N LEU A 57 -10.75 5.09 -3.22
CA LEU A 57 -9.62 4.53 -2.47
C LEU A 57 -9.19 5.43 -1.31
#